data_AF-A0AA91DSY9-F1
#
_entry.id   AF-A0AA91DSY9-F1
#
_cell.length_a   1.000
_cell.length_b   1.000
_cell.length_c   1.000
_cell.angle_alpha   90.00
_cell.angle_beta   90.00
_cell.angle_gamma   90.00
#
_symmetry.space_group_name_H-M   'P 1'
#
loop_
_entity.id
_entity.type
_entity.pdbx_description
1 polymer ?
#
loop_
_entity_poly.entity_id
_entity_poly.type
_entity_poly.pdbx_seq_one_letter_code
_entity_poly.pdbx_strand_id
1 'polypeptide(L)'
;MPQPTHHKAWQRHWHDVFDAALGPDDKEPPENVDEDLRLQFEFASLDAEARRRAFSVFPRHEEMLARLQQYQSTPARAIGPDEAVQLLRDGLALVEPMGLDVPDANGPIEVLDTSATTLLKAFSEADSPFIELHDALGEMALRETGEAGQDAYHFLVEPLYRLETSYPILHWVLWPLCAPPGAPDATEADYRLWRGGWSAGWGRDRVFVFDRRKEFGLA
;
A
#
# COMPACT_ATOMS: atom_id res chain seq x y z
N MET A 1 19.04 -12.26 6.86
CA MET A 1 18.28 -13.41 6.33
C MET A 1 18.87 -13.76 4.96
N PRO A 2 18.93 -15.03 4.53
CA PRO A 2 19.33 -15.34 3.15
C PRO A 2 18.36 -14.62 2.20
N GLN A 3 18.89 -13.96 1.17
CA GLN A 3 18.02 -13.28 0.21
C GLN A 3 17.14 -14.29 -0.51
N PRO A 4 15.86 -13.95 -0.75
CA PRO A 4 14.99 -14.83 -1.50
C PRO A 4 15.51 -15.04 -2.92
N THR A 5 15.42 -16.28 -3.38
CA THR A 5 16.11 -16.79 -4.58
C THR A 5 15.81 -16.00 -5.86
N HIS A 6 14.68 -15.29 -5.92
CA HIS A 6 14.26 -14.54 -7.10
C HIS A 6 14.69 -13.06 -7.12
N HIS A 7 14.96 -12.45 -5.95
CA HIS A 7 15.21 -11.00 -5.84
C HIS A 7 16.34 -10.53 -6.74
N LYS A 8 17.42 -11.32 -6.85
CA LYS A 8 18.55 -10.99 -7.72
C LYS A 8 18.23 -11.01 -9.21
N ALA A 9 17.43 -11.98 -9.64
CA ALA A 9 17.00 -12.05 -11.04
C ALA A 9 16.08 -10.87 -11.38
N TRP A 10 15.16 -10.53 -10.47
CA TRP A 10 14.25 -9.40 -10.65
C TRP A 10 14.96 -8.04 -10.60
N GLN A 11 15.90 -7.87 -9.67
CA GLN A 11 16.75 -6.68 -9.60
C GLN A 11 17.46 -6.44 -10.93
N ARG A 12 18.15 -7.46 -11.46
CA ARG A 12 18.82 -7.36 -12.77
C ARG A 12 17.84 -7.01 -13.90
N HIS A 13 16.71 -7.69 -13.96
CA HIS A 13 15.67 -7.40 -14.97
C HIS A 13 15.15 -5.96 -14.87
N TRP A 14 14.92 -5.45 -13.66
CA TRP A 14 14.49 -4.06 -13.48
C TRP A 14 15.57 -3.07 -13.91
N HIS A 15 16.84 -3.32 -13.61
CA HIS A 15 17.95 -2.50 -14.11
C HIS A 15 18.02 -2.52 -15.64
N ASP A 16 17.86 -3.66 -16.30
CA ASP A 16 17.80 -3.75 -17.77
C ASP A 16 16.65 -2.90 -18.35
N VAL A 17 15.50 -2.90 -17.68
CA VAL A 17 14.34 -2.07 -18.05
C VAL A 17 14.64 -0.58 -17.84
N PHE A 18 15.28 -0.22 -16.73
CA PHE A 18 15.63 1.15 -16.39
C PHE A 18 16.69 1.70 -17.35
N ASP A 19 17.71 0.93 -17.67
CA ASP A 19 18.74 1.28 -18.65
C ASP A 19 18.13 1.60 -20.02
N ALA A 20 17.17 0.77 -20.45
CA ALA A 20 16.48 0.97 -21.71
C ALA A 20 15.55 2.19 -21.72
N ALA A 21 15.03 2.62 -20.56
CA ALA A 21 14.01 3.67 -20.46
C ALA A 21 14.58 5.04 -20.04
N LEU A 22 15.56 5.05 -19.15
CA LEU A 22 16.13 6.24 -18.49
C LEU A 22 17.59 6.48 -18.87
N GLY A 23 18.23 5.50 -19.51
CA GLY A 23 19.67 5.48 -19.79
C GLY A 23 20.45 4.65 -18.77
N PRO A 24 21.68 4.22 -19.13
CA PRO A 24 22.48 3.33 -18.28
C PRO A 24 22.88 4.01 -16.97
N ASP A 25 22.94 3.23 -15.89
CA ASP A 25 23.63 3.61 -14.65
C ASP A 25 25.04 3.00 -14.66
N ASP A 26 26.05 3.80 -14.33
CA ASP A 26 27.46 3.37 -14.28
C ASP A 26 27.77 2.49 -13.06
N LYS A 27 26.78 2.27 -12.19
CA LYS A 27 26.90 1.49 -10.95
C LYS A 27 26.29 0.12 -11.11
N GLU A 28 27.06 -0.89 -10.70
CA GLU A 28 26.53 -2.24 -10.54
C GLU A 28 25.43 -2.28 -9.46
N PRO A 29 24.35 -3.04 -9.67
CA PRO A 29 23.31 -3.22 -8.65
C PRO A 29 23.89 -3.79 -7.35
N PRO A 30 23.54 -3.25 -6.18
CA PRO A 30 24.09 -3.70 -4.90
C PRO A 30 23.67 -5.14 -4.57
N GLU A 31 24.46 -5.81 -3.73
CA GLU A 31 24.14 -7.16 -3.24
C GLU A 31 22.84 -7.18 -2.43
N ASN A 32 22.55 -6.13 -1.67
CA ASN A 32 21.28 -6.01 -0.97
C ASN A 32 20.25 -5.23 -1.81
N VAL A 33 19.05 -5.78 -2.02
CA VAL A 33 18.00 -5.09 -2.78
C VAL A 33 17.46 -3.87 -2.03
N ASP A 34 17.46 -3.92 -0.69
CA ASP A 34 17.06 -2.80 0.18
C ASP A 34 18.05 -1.62 0.11
N GLU A 35 19.21 -1.81 -0.50
CA GLU A 35 20.23 -0.77 -0.71
C GLU A 35 20.20 -0.25 -2.16
N ASP A 36 19.34 -0.81 -3.02
CA ASP A 36 19.22 -0.43 -4.42
C ASP A 36 18.38 0.84 -4.58
N LEU A 37 19.04 1.98 -4.36
CA LEU A 37 18.42 3.29 -4.47
C LEU A 37 17.80 3.52 -5.86
N ARG A 38 18.35 2.90 -6.90
CA ARG A 38 17.82 3.06 -8.26
C ARG A 38 16.41 2.46 -8.33
N LEU A 39 16.24 1.22 -7.87
CA LEU A 39 14.92 0.56 -7.77
C LEU A 39 13.93 1.37 -6.94
N GLN A 40 14.40 1.94 -5.82
CA GLN A 40 13.56 2.68 -4.87
C GLN A 40 13.08 4.02 -5.41
N PHE A 41 13.92 4.77 -6.13
CA PHE A 41 13.62 6.15 -6.50
C PHE A 41 13.29 6.35 -7.99
N GLU A 42 13.83 5.53 -8.90
CA GLU A 42 13.65 5.73 -10.34
C GLU A 42 12.41 5.02 -10.90
N PHE A 43 11.81 4.10 -10.15
CA PHE A 43 10.59 3.39 -10.57
C PHE A 43 9.45 4.36 -10.94
N ALA A 44 9.29 5.45 -10.19
CA ALA A 44 8.28 6.46 -10.46
C ALA A 44 8.50 7.20 -11.80
N SER A 45 9.75 7.29 -12.26
CA SER A 45 10.14 7.97 -13.49
C SER A 45 9.92 7.14 -14.75
N LEU A 46 9.69 5.84 -14.63
CA LEU A 46 9.37 4.99 -15.77
C LEU A 46 8.07 5.40 -16.44
N ASP A 47 7.97 5.26 -17.76
CA ASP A 47 6.69 5.36 -18.47
C ASP A 47 5.83 4.09 -18.29
N ALA A 48 4.60 4.11 -18.80
CA ALA A 48 3.67 3.00 -18.64
C ALA A 48 4.19 1.68 -19.26
N GLU A 49 4.95 1.76 -20.35
CA GLU A 49 5.47 0.58 -21.05
C GLU A 49 6.65 -0.03 -20.30
N ALA A 50 7.57 0.80 -19.82
CA ALA A 50 8.68 0.37 -18.98
C ALA A 50 8.16 -0.21 -17.66
N ARG A 51 7.18 0.40 -17.01
CA ARG A 51 6.56 -0.17 -15.78
C ARG A 51 5.94 -1.53 -16.04
N ARG A 52 5.25 -1.71 -17.18
CA ARG A 52 4.70 -3.02 -17.57
C ARG A 52 5.79 -4.08 -17.71
N ARG A 53 6.90 -3.75 -18.36
CA ARG A 53 8.06 -4.66 -18.47
C ARG A 53 8.71 -4.95 -17.13
N ALA A 54 8.84 -3.96 -16.24
CA ALA A 54 9.36 -4.18 -14.89
C ALA A 54 8.46 -5.15 -14.11
N PHE A 55 7.14 -5.01 -14.20
CA PHE A 55 6.18 -5.84 -13.49
C PHE A 55 6.08 -7.27 -14.01
N SER A 56 6.45 -7.56 -15.27
CA SER A 56 6.17 -8.84 -15.93
C SER A 56 6.81 -10.07 -15.27
N VAL A 57 7.74 -9.88 -14.34
CA VAL A 57 8.45 -10.97 -13.64
C VAL A 57 7.69 -11.47 -12.40
N PHE A 58 6.67 -10.75 -11.94
CA PHE A 58 5.92 -11.12 -10.73
C PHE A 58 4.67 -11.94 -11.04
N PRO A 59 4.23 -12.80 -10.10
CA PRO A 59 2.88 -13.35 -10.14
C PRO A 59 1.84 -12.22 -10.08
N ARG A 60 0.68 -12.39 -10.73
CA ARG A 60 -0.45 -11.43 -10.68
C ARG A 60 -0.09 -10.00 -11.12
N HIS A 61 0.93 -9.86 -11.96
CA HIS A 61 1.47 -8.56 -12.32
C HIS A 61 0.48 -7.70 -13.11
N GLU A 62 -0.38 -8.31 -13.94
CA GLU A 62 -1.38 -7.58 -14.71
C GLU A 62 -2.41 -6.91 -13.79
N GLU A 63 -2.88 -7.63 -12.77
CA GLU A 63 -3.84 -7.11 -11.79
C GLU A 63 -3.22 -6.00 -10.92
N MET A 64 -1.97 -6.18 -10.46
CA MET A 64 -1.27 -5.13 -9.71
C MET A 64 -1.02 -3.88 -10.57
N LEU A 65 -0.60 -4.06 -11.83
CA LEU A 65 -0.36 -2.95 -12.74
C LEU A 65 -1.66 -2.20 -13.06
N ALA A 66 -2.76 -2.91 -13.25
CA ALA A 66 -4.08 -2.30 -13.47
C ALA A 66 -4.49 -1.40 -12.29
N ARG A 67 -4.25 -1.85 -11.05
CA ARG A 67 -4.48 -1.04 -9.85
C ARG A 67 -3.59 0.20 -9.81
N LEU A 68 -2.30 0.04 -10.05
CA LEU A 68 -1.36 1.17 -10.12
C LEU A 68 -1.79 2.21 -11.17
N GLN A 69 -2.20 1.76 -12.36
CA GLN A 69 -2.71 2.63 -13.43
C GLN A 69 -4.04 3.30 -13.04
N GLN A 70 -4.94 2.57 -12.37
CA GLN A 70 -6.17 3.14 -11.84
C GLN A 70 -5.90 4.24 -10.82
N TYR A 71 -4.96 4.02 -9.90
CA TYR A 71 -4.54 5.05 -8.94
C TYR A 71 -4.02 6.30 -9.65
N GLN A 72 -3.11 6.14 -10.60
CA GLN A 72 -2.46 7.25 -11.32
C GLN A 72 -3.42 8.03 -12.23
N SER A 73 -4.43 7.37 -12.78
CA SER A 73 -5.41 7.98 -13.70
C SER A 73 -6.63 8.57 -13.00
N THR A 74 -6.91 8.18 -11.76
CA THR A 74 -8.05 8.67 -11.01
C THR A 74 -7.62 9.90 -10.20
N PRO A 75 -8.27 11.06 -10.30
CA PRO A 75 -8.02 12.20 -9.42
C PRO A 75 -8.52 11.95 -7.99
N ALA A 76 -7.83 12.53 -7.00
CA ALA A 76 -8.30 12.47 -5.61
C ALA A 76 -9.63 13.23 -5.48
N ARG A 77 -10.53 12.73 -4.62
CA ARG A 77 -11.86 13.31 -4.42
C ARG A 77 -12.16 13.36 -2.94
N ALA A 78 -12.42 14.56 -2.41
CA ALA A 78 -12.90 14.71 -1.04
C ALA A 78 -14.14 13.84 -0.80
N ILE A 79 -14.13 13.16 0.34
CA ILE A 79 -15.32 12.50 0.89
C ILE A 79 -15.74 13.21 2.18
N GLY A 80 -17.02 13.11 2.51
CA GLY A 80 -17.58 13.65 3.75
C GLY A 80 -17.21 12.80 4.98
N PRO A 81 -17.36 13.35 6.20
CA PRO A 81 -17.10 12.61 7.43
C PRO A 81 -17.97 11.35 7.56
N ASP A 82 -19.25 11.41 7.19
CA ASP A 82 -20.14 10.25 7.25
C ASP A 82 -19.69 9.12 6.30
N GLU A 83 -19.22 9.48 5.10
CA GLU A 83 -18.66 8.52 4.14
C GLU A 83 -17.35 7.92 4.67
N ALA A 84 -16.48 8.73 5.29
CA ALA A 84 -15.24 8.24 5.90
C ALA A 84 -15.53 7.27 7.07
N VAL A 85 -16.47 7.60 7.95
CA VAL A 85 -16.88 6.70 9.05
C VAL A 85 -17.43 5.39 8.49
N GLN A 86 -18.30 5.45 7.47
CA GLN A 86 -18.87 4.24 6.87
C GLN A 86 -17.79 3.38 6.21
N LEU A 87 -16.84 3.98 5.47
CA LEU A 87 -15.73 3.26 4.87
C LEU A 87 -14.87 2.53 5.91
N LEU A 88 -14.58 3.19 7.04
CA LEU A 88 -13.85 2.54 8.12
C LEU A 88 -14.64 1.34 8.67
N ARG A 89 -15.94 1.49 8.94
CA ARG A 89 -16.79 0.37 9.41
C ARG A 89 -16.81 -0.80 8.44
N ASP A 90 -17.01 -0.52 7.15
CA ASP A 90 -17.06 -1.55 6.12
C ASP A 90 -15.72 -2.29 6.01
N GLY A 91 -14.59 -1.57 6.10
CA GLY A 91 -13.26 -2.16 6.14
C GLY A 91 -13.05 -3.05 7.37
N LEU A 92 -13.39 -2.57 8.56
CA LEU A 92 -13.27 -3.34 9.80
C LEU A 92 -14.11 -4.62 9.76
N ALA A 93 -15.36 -4.52 9.30
CA ALA A 93 -16.26 -5.67 9.15
C ALA A 93 -15.76 -6.70 8.13
N LEU A 94 -14.93 -6.27 7.17
CA LEU A 94 -14.32 -7.18 6.20
C LEU A 94 -13.08 -7.90 6.76
N VAL A 95 -12.32 -7.24 7.65
CA VAL A 95 -11.10 -7.79 8.26
C VAL A 95 -11.40 -8.69 9.46
N GLU A 96 -12.43 -8.38 10.25
CA GLU A 96 -12.80 -9.15 11.45
C GLU A 96 -12.93 -10.67 11.20
N PRO A 97 -13.59 -11.16 10.13
CA PRO A 97 -13.69 -12.60 9.84
C PRO A 97 -12.36 -13.29 9.52
N MET A 98 -11.29 -12.53 9.26
CA MET A 98 -9.95 -13.06 9.02
C MET A 98 -9.24 -13.50 10.31
N GLY A 99 -9.82 -13.21 11.48
CA GLY A 99 -9.25 -13.55 12.78
C GLY A 99 -8.06 -12.66 13.19
N LEU A 100 -7.96 -11.48 12.60
CA LEU A 100 -6.97 -10.45 12.93
C LEU A 100 -7.52 -9.54 14.04
N ASP A 101 -6.63 -8.98 14.86
CA ASP A 101 -7.05 -8.03 15.90
C ASP A 101 -7.40 -6.68 15.24
N VAL A 102 -8.67 -6.29 15.38
CA VAL A 102 -9.24 -5.08 14.81
C VAL A 102 -10.28 -4.51 15.78
N PRO A 103 -10.53 -3.20 15.76
CA PRO A 103 -11.59 -2.64 16.57
C PRO A 103 -12.97 -3.12 16.09
N ASP A 104 -13.93 -3.18 17.01
CA ASP A 104 -15.33 -3.51 16.71
C ASP A 104 -15.88 -2.55 15.64
N ALA A 105 -16.25 -3.10 14.48
CA ALA A 105 -16.80 -2.36 13.34
C ALA A 105 -18.11 -1.62 13.69
N ASN A 106 -18.83 -2.06 14.73
CA ASN A 106 -20.06 -1.42 15.22
C ASN A 106 -19.81 -0.45 16.38
N GLY A 107 -18.56 -0.37 16.87
CA GLY A 107 -18.16 0.53 17.95
C GLY A 107 -18.26 2.02 17.58
N PRO A 108 -18.11 2.92 18.56
CA PRO A 108 -18.06 4.35 18.30
C PRO A 108 -16.80 4.72 17.49
N ILE A 109 -16.98 5.55 16.45
CA ILE A 109 -15.88 6.12 15.65
C ILE A 109 -15.99 7.64 15.74
N GLU A 110 -14.94 8.27 16.25
CA GLU A 110 -14.85 9.73 16.36
C GLU A 110 -14.41 10.36 15.04
N VAL A 111 -14.88 11.58 14.77
CA VAL A 111 -14.38 12.41 13.67
C VAL A 111 -13.52 13.51 14.29
N LEU A 112 -12.24 13.52 13.96
CA LEU A 112 -11.27 14.48 14.47
C LEU A 112 -10.80 15.41 13.35
N ASP A 113 -10.46 16.64 13.71
CA ASP A 113 -9.83 17.60 12.81
C ASP A 113 -8.78 18.44 13.56
N THR A 114 -8.11 19.32 12.81
CA THR A 114 -7.09 20.24 13.33
C THR A 114 -7.60 21.28 14.32
N SER A 115 -8.91 21.51 14.41
CA SER A 115 -9.50 22.40 15.43
C SER A 115 -9.58 21.72 16.80
N ALA A 116 -9.73 20.38 16.82
CA ALA A 116 -9.80 19.58 18.05
C ALA A 116 -8.41 19.16 18.56
N THR A 117 -7.51 18.72 17.67
CA THR A 117 -6.15 18.28 18.03
C THR A 117 -5.21 18.30 16.83
N THR A 118 -3.90 18.31 17.08
CA THR A 118 -2.92 18.12 16.00
C THR A 118 -2.87 16.65 15.56
N LEU A 119 -2.50 16.41 14.30
CA LEU A 119 -2.28 15.05 13.76
C LEU A 119 -1.29 14.26 14.62
N LEU A 120 -0.13 14.87 14.93
CA LEU A 120 0.90 14.25 15.77
C LEU A 120 0.36 13.82 17.13
N LYS A 121 -0.48 14.64 17.76
CA LYS A 121 -1.07 14.30 19.07
C LYS A 121 -2.15 13.22 18.94
N ALA A 122 -2.97 13.26 17.89
CA ALA A 122 -3.99 12.24 17.64
C ALA A 122 -3.37 10.84 17.51
N PHE A 123 -2.25 10.75 16.79
CA PHE A 123 -1.52 9.52 16.47
C PHE A 123 -0.35 9.22 17.42
N SER A 124 -0.20 9.95 18.54
CA SER A 124 0.89 9.70 19.49
C SER A 124 0.78 8.38 20.26
N GLU A 125 -0.44 7.84 20.37
CA GLU A 125 -0.78 6.60 21.07
C GLU A 125 -1.80 5.77 20.26
N ALA A 126 -1.85 5.98 18.94
CA ALA A 126 -2.77 5.30 18.06
C ALA A 126 -2.07 4.87 16.78
N ASP A 127 -2.34 3.65 16.35
CA ASP A 127 -1.85 3.06 15.11
C ASP A 127 -2.98 2.98 14.08
N SER A 128 -2.68 2.48 12.88
CA SER A 128 -3.75 2.15 11.93
C SER A 128 -4.64 1.05 12.51
N PRO A 129 -5.97 1.16 12.39
CA PRO A 129 -6.87 0.05 12.71
C PRO A 129 -6.65 -1.19 11.82
N PHE A 130 -5.87 -1.05 10.74
CA PHE A 130 -5.54 -2.12 9.80
C PHE A 130 -4.12 -2.66 9.99
N ILE A 131 -3.41 -2.32 11.08
CA ILE A 131 -2.00 -2.71 11.27
C ILE A 131 -1.78 -4.22 11.20
N GLU A 132 -2.62 -5.01 11.85
CA GLU A 132 -2.52 -6.48 11.83
C GLU A 132 -2.80 -7.06 10.43
N LEU A 133 -3.67 -6.41 9.64
CA LEU A 133 -3.86 -6.77 8.23
C LEU A 133 -2.57 -6.51 7.45
N HIS A 134 -1.97 -5.34 7.63
CA HIS A 134 -0.74 -4.95 6.94
C HIS A 134 0.40 -5.91 7.24
N ASP A 135 0.57 -6.29 8.51
CA ASP A 135 1.58 -7.25 8.94
C ASP A 135 1.32 -8.66 8.39
N ALA A 136 0.05 -9.02 8.18
CA ALA A 136 -0.34 -10.32 7.63
C ALA A 136 -0.17 -10.45 6.11
N LEU A 137 -0.09 -9.34 5.34
CA LEU A 137 -0.11 -9.38 3.87
C LEU A 137 1.02 -10.23 3.27
N GLY A 138 2.23 -10.20 3.83
CA GLY A 138 3.35 -11.02 3.35
C GLY A 138 3.07 -12.54 3.48
N GLU A 139 2.49 -12.95 4.61
CA GLU A 139 2.09 -14.35 4.85
C GLU A 139 0.83 -14.74 4.06
N MET A 140 -0.05 -13.78 3.77
CA MET A 140 -1.17 -13.99 2.85
C MET A 140 -0.67 -14.21 1.42
N ALA A 141 0.33 -13.43 0.97
CA ALA A 141 0.98 -13.62 -0.33
C ALA A 141 1.67 -14.99 -0.45
N LEU A 142 2.37 -15.43 0.61
CA LEU A 142 2.93 -16.78 0.68
C LEU A 142 1.86 -17.86 0.49
N ARG A 143 0.73 -17.74 1.18
CA ARG A 143 -0.36 -18.72 1.14
C ARG A 143 -1.06 -18.77 -0.23
N GLU A 144 -1.25 -17.62 -0.87
CA GLU A 144 -1.99 -17.52 -2.13
C GLU A 144 -1.12 -17.78 -3.36
N THR A 145 0.10 -17.22 -3.41
CA THR A 145 0.95 -17.27 -4.60
C THR A 145 2.31 -17.95 -4.37
N GLY A 146 2.51 -18.59 -3.22
CA GLY A 146 3.70 -19.36 -2.89
C GLY A 146 4.90 -18.46 -2.57
N GLU A 147 6.09 -19.06 -2.52
CA GLU A 147 7.34 -18.34 -2.22
C GLU A 147 7.58 -17.16 -3.19
N ALA A 148 7.29 -17.36 -4.49
CA ALA A 148 7.39 -16.27 -5.47
C ALA A 148 6.46 -15.09 -5.16
N GLY A 149 5.31 -15.34 -4.53
CA GLY A 149 4.39 -14.32 -4.04
C GLY A 149 4.93 -13.51 -2.88
N GLN A 150 5.42 -14.21 -1.86
CA GLN A 150 6.04 -13.59 -0.69
C GLN A 150 7.29 -12.79 -1.07
N ASP A 151 8.11 -13.35 -1.97
CA ASP A 151 9.27 -12.66 -2.52
C ASP A 151 8.86 -11.38 -3.25
N ALA A 152 7.83 -11.45 -4.10
CA ALA A 152 7.33 -10.30 -4.85
C ALA A 152 6.79 -9.22 -3.91
N TYR A 153 6.07 -9.60 -2.85
CA TYR A 153 5.60 -8.68 -1.82
C TYR A 153 6.79 -7.90 -1.22
N HIS A 154 7.79 -8.58 -0.69
CA HIS A 154 8.95 -7.92 -0.08
C HIS A 154 9.80 -7.11 -1.07
N PHE A 155 9.91 -7.56 -2.32
CA PHE A 155 10.63 -6.82 -3.36
C PHE A 155 9.93 -5.49 -3.71
N LEU A 156 8.59 -5.48 -3.74
CA LEU A 156 7.80 -4.34 -4.22
C LEU A 156 7.43 -3.33 -3.13
N VAL A 157 7.50 -3.69 -1.84
CA VAL A 157 7.11 -2.81 -0.72
C VAL A 157 7.81 -1.45 -0.81
N GLU A 158 9.14 -1.41 -0.93
CA GLU A 158 9.87 -0.14 -0.93
C GLU A 158 9.69 0.65 -2.24
N PRO A 159 9.83 0.07 -3.45
CA PRO A 159 9.56 0.79 -4.69
C PRO A 159 8.14 1.37 -4.77
N LEU A 160 7.12 0.64 -4.29
CA LEU A 160 5.73 1.12 -4.27
C LEU A 160 5.49 2.14 -3.17
N TYR A 161 6.09 1.95 -1.98
CA TYR A 161 6.03 2.95 -0.91
C TYR A 161 6.58 4.29 -1.42
N ARG A 162 7.74 4.27 -2.08
CA ARG A 162 8.42 5.48 -2.59
C ARG A 162 7.68 6.19 -3.71
N LEU A 163 6.81 5.50 -4.44
CA LEU A 163 5.99 6.12 -5.49
C LEU A 163 5.17 7.30 -4.92
N GLU A 164 4.58 7.13 -3.74
CA GLU A 164 3.60 8.08 -3.17
C GLU A 164 3.82 8.36 -1.67
N THR A 165 4.85 7.77 -1.09
CA THR A 165 5.14 7.78 0.37
C THR A 165 3.90 7.39 1.19
N SER A 166 3.21 6.31 0.78
CA SER A 166 1.89 5.95 1.30
C SER A 166 1.65 4.44 1.39
N TYR A 167 1.53 3.92 2.62
CA TYR A 167 1.16 2.54 2.90
C TYR A 167 -0.24 2.13 2.37
N PRO A 168 -1.30 2.95 2.53
CA PRO A 168 -2.61 2.59 1.99
C PRO A 168 -2.61 2.30 0.49
N ILE A 169 -1.82 3.05 -0.30
CA ILE A 169 -1.71 2.81 -1.74
C ILE A 169 -0.96 1.53 -2.04
N LEU A 170 0.19 1.30 -1.39
CA LEU A 170 1.01 0.13 -1.69
C LEU A 170 0.29 -1.18 -1.31
N HIS A 171 -0.36 -1.24 -0.14
CA HIS A 171 -1.12 -2.43 0.26
C HIS A 171 -2.26 -2.72 -0.70
N TRP A 172 -2.95 -1.67 -1.17
CA TRP A 172 -3.98 -1.81 -2.18
C TRP A 172 -3.43 -2.28 -3.53
N VAL A 173 -2.29 -1.79 -3.98
CA VAL A 173 -1.66 -2.30 -5.21
C VAL A 173 -1.25 -3.76 -5.07
N LEU A 174 -0.78 -4.19 -3.90
CA LEU A 174 -0.26 -5.55 -3.63
C LEU A 174 -1.35 -6.59 -3.29
N TRP A 175 -2.58 -6.17 -2.98
CA TRP A 175 -3.69 -7.09 -2.65
C TRP A 175 -3.86 -8.28 -3.62
N PRO A 176 -3.70 -8.15 -4.96
CA PRO A 176 -3.81 -9.28 -5.88
C PRO A 176 -2.82 -10.44 -5.60
N LEU A 177 -1.71 -10.19 -4.90
CA LEU A 177 -0.79 -11.24 -4.46
C LEU A 177 -1.32 -12.01 -3.25
N CYS A 178 -2.14 -11.34 -2.43
CA CYS A 178 -2.48 -11.75 -1.07
C CYS A 178 -3.82 -12.48 -0.96
N ALA A 179 -4.64 -12.45 -2.02
CA ALA A 179 -5.99 -12.99 -1.98
C ALA A 179 -6.40 -13.67 -3.28
N PRO A 180 -7.33 -14.65 -3.22
CA PRO A 180 -7.88 -15.29 -4.40
C PRO A 180 -8.52 -14.28 -5.36
N PRO A 181 -8.49 -14.53 -6.68
CA PRO A 181 -9.19 -13.70 -7.65
C PRO A 181 -10.69 -13.54 -7.31
N GLY A 182 -11.15 -12.29 -7.24
CA GLY A 182 -12.54 -11.96 -6.90
C GLY A 182 -12.86 -11.93 -5.40
N ALA A 183 -11.88 -12.18 -4.52
CA ALA A 183 -12.05 -11.95 -3.09
C ALA A 183 -12.34 -10.46 -2.81
N PRO A 184 -13.23 -10.14 -1.84
CA PRO A 184 -13.42 -8.76 -1.39
C PRO A 184 -12.09 -8.16 -0.91
N ASP A 185 -11.87 -6.88 -1.18
CA ASP A 185 -10.60 -6.22 -0.92
C ASP A 185 -10.54 -5.60 0.48
N ALA A 186 -9.78 -6.23 1.37
CA ALA A 186 -9.61 -5.79 2.75
C ALA A 186 -8.78 -4.50 2.89
N THR A 187 -8.04 -4.12 1.86
CA THR A 187 -7.19 -2.91 1.84
C THR A 187 -7.90 -1.70 1.22
N GLU A 188 -9.04 -1.92 0.55
CA GLU A 188 -9.74 -0.88 -0.20
C GLU A 188 -10.25 0.25 0.70
N ALA A 189 -10.70 -0.07 1.92
CA ALA A 189 -11.17 0.93 2.87
C ALA A 189 -10.08 1.95 3.23
N ASP A 190 -8.89 1.48 3.61
CA ASP A 190 -7.76 2.34 3.96
C ASP A 190 -7.30 3.18 2.76
N TYR A 191 -7.21 2.56 1.58
CA TYR A 191 -6.93 3.26 0.33
C TYR A 191 -7.94 4.39 0.05
N ARG A 192 -9.24 4.10 0.13
CA ARG A 192 -10.30 5.08 -0.15
C ARG A 192 -10.37 6.19 0.89
N LEU A 193 -10.09 5.89 2.15
CA LEU A 193 -9.96 6.89 3.21
C LEU A 193 -8.82 7.86 2.89
N TRP A 194 -7.63 7.33 2.60
CA TRP A 194 -6.46 8.14 2.24
C TRP A 194 -6.74 9.04 1.02
N ARG A 195 -7.33 8.46 -0.03
CA ARG A 195 -7.73 9.18 -1.26
C ARG A 195 -8.81 10.23 -1.04
N GLY A 196 -9.65 9.99 -0.04
CA GLY A 196 -10.71 10.89 0.41
C GLY A 196 -10.21 12.03 1.29
N GLY A 197 -8.94 12.00 1.68
CA GLY A 197 -8.29 12.96 2.57
C GLY A 197 -8.47 12.65 4.05
N TRP A 198 -8.56 11.39 4.43
CA TRP A 198 -8.73 10.94 5.82
C TRP A 198 -7.62 9.98 6.24
N SER A 199 -7.36 9.89 7.54
CA SER A 199 -6.52 8.83 8.11
C SER A 199 -7.23 8.23 9.32
N ALA A 200 -7.33 6.90 9.36
CA ALA A 200 -7.94 6.21 10.49
C ALA A 200 -6.91 5.93 11.57
N GLY A 201 -7.33 5.99 12.84
CA GLY A 201 -6.50 5.68 13.99
C GLY A 201 -7.25 4.86 15.02
N TRP A 202 -6.52 3.94 15.64
CA TRP A 202 -6.99 3.08 16.72
C TRP A 202 -5.99 3.15 17.87
N GLY A 203 -6.45 3.69 19.00
CA GLY A 203 -5.71 3.71 20.26
C GLY A 203 -6.44 2.93 21.33
N ARG A 204 -5.86 2.88 22.53
CA ARG A 204 -6.36 2.07 23.66
C ARG A 204 -7.85 2.26 23.96
N ASP A 205 -8.35 3.50 23.89
CA ASP A 205 -9.70 3.85 24.33
C ASP A 205 -10.60 4.42 23.22
N ARG A 206 -10.11 4.50 21.97
CA ARG A 206 -10.85 5.16 20.88
C ARG A 206 -10.46 4.69 19.50
N VAL A 207 -11.43 4.79 18.59
CA VAL A 207 -11.27 4.64 17.15
C VAL A 207 -11.71 5.95 16.50
N PHE A 208 -10.98 6.43 15.51
CA PHE A 208 -11.28 7.71 14.88
C PHE A 208 -10.89 7.76 13.41
N VAL A 209 -11.49 8.71 12.69
CA VAL A 209 -11.01 9.21 11.41
C VAL A 209 -10.57 10.67 11.57
N PHE A 210 -9.38 11.00 11.07
CA PHE A 210 -8.80 12.33 11.14
C PHE A 210 -8.88 13.03 9.78
N ASP A 211 -9.45 14.24 9.75
CA ASP A 211 -9.59 15.04 8.54
C ASP A 211 -8.24 15.66 8.12
N ARG A 212 -7.75 15.22 6.96
CA ARG A 212 -6.52 15.71 6.32
C ARG A 212 -6.80 16.33 4.95
N ARG A 213 -8.06 16.59 4.60
CA ARG A 213 -8.43 17.04 3.25
C ARG A 213 -7.71 18.32 2.84
N LYS A 214 -7.46 19.24 3.77
CA LYS A 214 -6.66 20.46 3.52
C LYS A 214 -5.22 20.15 3.12
N GLU A 215 -4.58 19.17 3.76
CA GLU A 215 -3.20 18.75 3.43
C GLU A 215 -3.12 18.17 2.02
N PHE A 216 -4.18 17.50 1.58
CA PHE A 216 -4.31 16.95 0.24
C PHE A 216 -4.86 17.93 -0.82
N GLY A 217 -5.13 19.20 -0.44
CA GLY A 217 -5.70 20.19 -1.37
C GLY A 217 -7.15 19.89 -1.79
N LEU A 218 -7.91 19.17 -0.97
CA LEU A 218 -9.27 18.71 -1.24
C LEU A 218 -10.37 19.53 -0.53
N ALA A 219 -10.00 20.48 0.33
CA ALA A 219 -10.91 21.32 1.13
C ALA A 219 -10.38 22.75 1.29
#